data_AF-A0A2V5ZM03-F1
#
_entry.id   AF-A0A2V5ZM03-F1
#
_cell.length_a   1.000
_cell.length_b   1.000
_cell.length_c   1.000
_cell.angle_alpha   90.00
_cell.angle_beta   90.00
_cell.angle_gamma   90.00
#
_symmetry.space_group_name_H-M   'P 1'
#
loop_
_entity.id
_entity.type
_entity.pdbx_description
1 polymer ?
#
loop_
_entity_poly.entity_id
_entity_poly.type
_entity_poly.pdbx_seq_one_letter_code
_entity_poly.pdbx_strand_id
1 'polypeptide(L)'
;MKVHLKQVPAEGLHLEGEEDCLIQDLESDGVRCAGPMHYKIDIGLAEGALWANGSVKQPVEVTCVACLEKFVYDIKVPAFAVHTELRGPETVDLSPIMR
;
A
#
# COMPACT_ATOMS: atom_id res chain seq x y z
N MET A 1 -5.98 5.07 0.74
CA MET A 1 -5.58 5.74 2.00
C MET A 1 -5.28 7.23 1.83
N LYS A 2 -6.04 8.09 2.52
CA LYS A 2 -5.80 9.55 2.62
C LYS A 2 -5.39 9.93 4.03
N VAL A 3 -4.31 10.69 4.17
CA VAL A 3 -3.76 11.13 5.46
C VAL A 3 -3.92 12.64 5.59
N HIS A 4 -4.59 13.09 6.66
CA HIS A 4 -4.64 14.50 7.01
C HIS A 4 -3.42 14.88 7.86
N LEU A 5 -2.62 15.84 7.41
CA LEU A 5 -1.33 16.17 8.04
C LEU A 5 -1.46 16.58 9.51
N LYS A 6 -2.59 17.17 9.91
CA LYS A 6 -2.88 17.56 11.31
C LYS A 6 -3.08 16.37 12.25
N GLN A 7 -3.27 15.17 11.73
CA GLN A 7 -3.45 13.94 12.50
C GLN A 7 -2.13 13.20 12.74
N VAL A 8 -1.02 13.65 12.13
CA VAL A 8 0.29 13.05 12.30
C VAL A 8 1.01 13.78 13.45
N PRO A 9 1.20 13.14 14.62
CA PRO A 9 1.91 13.74 15.73
C PRO A 9 3.42 13.75 15.46
N ALA A 10 4.20 14.47 16.28
CA ALA A 10 5.62 14.68 16.06
C ALA A 10 6.44 13.36 16.11
N GLU A 11 5.98 12.41 16.92
CA GLU A 11 6.53 11.06 17.05
C GLU A 11 6.18 10.13 15.88
N GLY A 12 5.33 10.56 14.95
CA GLY A 12 4.79 9.75 13.86
C GLY A 12 3.52 8.99 14.24
N LEU A 13 2.85 8.44 13.23
CA LEU A 13 1.59 7.71 13.37
C LEU A 13 1.72 6.31 12.80
N HIS A 14 1.42 5.30 13.61
CA HIS A 14 1.29 3.92 13.14
C HIS A 14 -0.10 3.69 12.55
N LEU A 15 -0.16 3.11 11.35
CA LEU A 15 -1.39 2.77 10.65
C LEU A 15 -1.37 1.30 10.23
N GLU A 16 -2.43 0.60 10.60
CA GLU A 16 -2.70 -0.77 10.17
C GLU A 16 -4.13 -0.83 9.65
N GLY A 17 -4.33 -1.47 8.51
CA GLY A 17 -5.65 -1.54 7.90
C GLY A 17 -5.69 -2.28 6.59
N GLU A 18 -6.86 -2.17 5.97
CA GLU A 18 -7.19 -2.80 4.70
C GLU A 18 -7.63 -1.72 3.71
N GLU A 19 -7.22 -1.86 2.45
CA GLU A 19 -7.71 -1.04 1.33
C GLU A 19 -8.18 -1.96 0.20
N ASP A 20 -9.04 -1.43 -0.66
CA ASP A 20 -9.45 -2.14 -1.87
C ASP A 20 -8.24 -2.51 -2.74
N CYS A 21 -8.41 -3.55 -3.55
CA CYS A 21 -7.41 -4.00 -4.52
C CYS A 21 -6.85 -2.84 -5.36
N LEU A 22 -5.54 -2.57 -5.19
CA LEU A 22 -4.86 -1.47 -5.87
C LEU A 22 -4.16 -1.88 -7.19
N ILE A 23 -4.06 -3.18 -7.49
CA ILE A 23 -3.30 -3.74 -8.63
C ILE A 23 -4.19 -4.23 -9.79
N GLN A 24 -5.29 -3.53 -10.06
CA GLN A 24 -6.26 -3.90 -11.12
C GLN A 24 -5.62 -3.99 -12.51
N ASP A 25 -4.50 -3.29 -12.73
CA ASP A 25 -3.77 -3.27 -13.99
C ASP A 25 -3.15 -4.65 -14.36
N LEU A 26 -2.99 -5.56 -13.40
CA LEU A 26 -2.43 -6.90 -13.61
C LEU A 26 -3.47 -7.96 -14.04
N GLU A 27 -4.74 -7.58 -14.20
CA GLU A 27 -5.78 -8.50 -14.68
C GLU A 27 -5.46 -9.11 -16.05
N SER A 28 -4.81 -8.33 -16.91
CA SER A 28 -4.39 -8.79 -18.25
C SER A 28 -3.30 -9.87 -18.22
N ASP A 29 -2.54 -9.95 -17.12
CA ASP A 29 -1.52 -10.97 -16.88
C ASP A 29 -2.09 -12.20 -16.14
N GLY A 30 -3.42 -12.28 -16.00
CA GLY A 30 -4.10 -13.39 -15.31
C GLY A 30 -3.98 -13.33 -13.79
N VAL A 31 -3.57 -12.18 -13.23
CA VAL A 31 -3.50 -11.93 -11.79
C VAL A 31 -4.77 -11.20 -11.37
N ARG A 32 -5.55 -11.78 -10.45
CA ARG A 32 -6.77 -11.15 -9.93
C ARG A 32 -6.66 -10.96 -8.43
N CYS A 33 -7.19 -9.87 -7.89
CA CYS A 33 -7.23 -9.73 -6.44
C CYS A 33 -8.16 -10.77 -5.80
N ALA A 34 -7.64 -11.45 -4.78
CA ALA A 34 -8.37 -12.45 -3.99
C ALA A 34 -8.90 -11.88 -2.66
N GLY A 35 -8.72 -10.59 -2.42
CA GLY A 35 -9.12 -9.89 -1.20
C GLY A 35 -8.52 -8.49 -1.12
N PRO A 36 -8.75 -7.78 0.00
CA PRO A 36 -8.20 -6.45 0.22
C PRO A 36 -6.68 -6.47 0.39
N MET A 37 -6.05 -5.35 0.04
CA MET A 37 -4.65 -5.08 0.37
C MET A 37 -4.55 -4.82 1.87
N HIS A 38 -3.60 -5.47 2.53
CA HIS A 38 -3.29 -5.24 3.94
C HIS A 38 -2.02 -4.42 4.05
N TYR A 39 -2.02 -3.43 4.95
CA TYR A 39 -0.84 -2.62 5.21
C TYR A 39 -0.61 -2.45 6.69
N LYS A 40 0.67 -2.31 7.04
CA LYS A 40 1.15 -1.95 8.36
C LYS A 40 2.32 -1.01 8.16
N ILE A 41 2.09 0.29 8.35
CA ILE A 41 3.05 1.35 8.03
C ILE A 41 3.11 2.38 9.17
N ASP A 42 4.30 2.94 9.36
CA ASP A 42 4.52 4.13 10.16
C ASP A 42 4.65 5.32 9.22
N ILE A 43 4.01 6.44 9.59
CA ILE A 43 4.09 7.68 8.83
C ILE A 43 4.62 8.81 9.71
N GLY A 44 5.29 9.78 9.12
CA GLY A 44 5.78 10.95 9.85
C GLY A 44 6.06 12.13 8.93
N LEU A 45 6.27 13.29 9.55
CA LEU A 45 6.59 14.53 8.85
C LEU A 45 8.04 14.90 9.14
N ALA A 46 8.84 15.10 8.10
CA ALA A 46 10.23 15.54 8.20
C ALA A 46 10.57 16.43 6.99
N GLU A 47 11.30 17.53 7.23
CA GLU A 47 11.87 18.37 6.15
C GLU A 47 10.85 18.87 5.10
N GLY A 48 9.59 19.08 5.50
CA GLY A 48 8.53 19.49 4.56
C GLY A 48 7.99 18.36 3.69
N ALA A 49 8.22 17.11 4.06
CA ALA A 49 7.74 15.91 3.40
C ALA A 49 7.01 14.97 4.37
N LEU A 50 6.10 14.18 3.82
CA LEU A 50 5.53 13.00 4.46
C LEU A 50 6.38 11.78 4.06
N TRP A 51 6.87 11.05 5.04
CA TRP A 51 7.45 9.74 4.83
C TRP A 51 6.49 8.65 5.34
N ALA A 52 6.53 7.48 4.70
CA ALA A 52 5.83 6.29 5.17
C ALA A 52 6.69 5.05 4.95
N ASN A 53 6.84 4.22 5.98
CA ASN A 53 7.66 3.01 5.97
C ASN A 53 6.89 1.82 6.58
N GLY A 54 7.07 0.62 6.07
CA GLY A 54 6.53 -0.58 6.69
C GLY A 54 6.35 -1.73 5.71
N SER A 55 5.18 -2.38 5.77
CA SER A 55 4.89 -3.56 4.96
C SER A 55 3.53 -3.47 4.31
N VAL A 56 3.44 -3.99 3.08
CA VAL A 56 2.21 -4.11 2.30
C VAL A 56 2.09 -5.53 1.78
N LYS A 57 0.86 -6.06 1.79
CA LYS A 57 0.52 -7.40 1.29
C LYS A 57 -0.76 -7.36 0.48
N GLN A 58 -0.73 -7.91 -0.74
CA GLN A 58 -1.92 -8.06 -1.58
C GLN A 58 -2.15 -9.54 -1.90
N PRO A 59 -3.26 -10.15 -1.42
CA PRO A 59 -3.66 -11.49 -1.84
C PRO A 59 -4.17 -11.46 -3.29
N VAL A 60 -3.67 -12.36 -4.11
CA VAL A 60 -4.03 -12.52 -5.53
C VAL A 60 -4.34 -13.97 -5.87
N GLU A 61 -5.33 -14.20 -6.71
CA GLU A 61 -5.52 -15.45 -7.44
C GLU A 61 -4.60 -15.44 -8.66
N VAL A 62 -3.78 -16.49 -8.77
CA VAL A 62 -2.87 -16.74 -9.89
C VAL A 62 -3.06 -18.15 -10.41
N THR A 63 -2.62 -18.41 -11.64
CA THR A 63 -2.69 -19.73 -12.27
C THR A 63 -1.29 -20.35 -12.34
N CYS A 64 -1.14 -21.59 -11.88
CA CYS A 64 0.12 -22.33 -11.97
C CYS A 64 0.45 -22.65 -13.44
N VAL A 65 1.62 -22.25 -13.92
CA VAL A 65 2.06 -22.54 -15.30
C VAL A 65 2.36 -24.02 -15.55
N ALA A 66 2.52 -24.83 -14.49
CA ALA A 66 2.83 -26.25 -14.60
C ALA A 66 1.58 -27.15 -14.65
N CYS A 67 0.58 -26.88 -13.80
CA CYS A 67 -0.63 -27.72 -13.69
C CYS A 67 -1.94 -26.99 -14.05
N LEU A 68 -1.89 -25.69 -14.34
CA LEU A 68 -3.05 -24.83 -14.64
C LEU A 68 -4.06 -24.68 -13.50
N GLU A 69 -3.74 -25.15 -12.29
CA GLU A 69 -4.58 -24.93 -11.12
C GLU A 69 -4.45 -23.48 -10.62
N LYS A 70 -5.57 -22.94 -10.15
CA LYS A 70 -5.64 -21.63 -9.52
C LYS A 70 -5.34 -21.72 -8.04
N PHE A 71 -4.58 -20.77 -7.51
CA PHE A 71 -4.29 -20.67 -6.09
C PHE A 71 -4.16 -19.22 -5.65
N VAL A 72 -4.32 -19.00 -4.34
CA VAL A 72 -4.11 -17.68 -3.73
C VAL A 72 -2.64 -17.55 -3.32
N TYR A 73 -2.03 -16.45 -3.73
CA TYR A 73 -0.67 -16.06 -3.39
C TYR A 73 -0.66 -14.65 -2.79
N ASP A 74 0.23 -14.42 -1.84
CA ASP A 74 0.43 -13.09 -1.26
C ASP A 74 1.61 -12.40 -1.93
N ILE A 75 1.35 -11.35 -2.72
CA ILE A 75 2.40 -10.42 -3.13
C ILE A 75 2.78 -9.60 -1.89
N LYS A 76 4.06 -9.62 -1.51
CA LYS A 76 4.56 -9.01 -0.27
C LYS A 76 5.65 -7.99 -0.57
N VAL A 77 5.51 -6.80 0.00
CA VAL A 77 6.54 -5.75 0.04
C VAL A 77 6.89 -5.52 1.52
N PRO A 78 7.91 -6.23 2.07
CA PRO A 78 8.20 -6.18 3.50
C PRO A 78 8.92 -4.91 3.96
N ALA A 79 9.49 -4.15 3.02
CA ALA A 79 10.22 -2.90 3.27
C ALA A 79 9.69 -1.81 2.34
N PHE A 80 8.38 -1.57 2.40
CA PHE A 80 7.75 -0.44 1.72
C PHE A 80 8.30 0.86 2.31
N ALA A 81 8.71 1.79 1.45
CA ALA A 81 9.23 3.08 1.85
C ALA A 81 8.89 4.13 0.79
N VAL A 82 8.32 5.25 1.23
CA VAL A 82 7.98 6.38 0.36
C VAL A 82 8.29 7.70 1.06
N HIS A 83 8.70 8.67 0.26
CA HIS A 83 8.92 10.04 0.66
C HIS A 83 8.22 10.98 -0.32
N THR A 84 7.25 11.76 0.17
CA THR A 84 6.42 12.65 -0.66
C THR A 84 6.49 14.08 -0.15
N GLU A 85 6.96 14.99 -1.00
CA GLU A 85 6.99 16.42 -0.68
C GLU A 85 5.58 16.98 -0.43
N LEU A 86 5.43 17.82 0.60
CA LEU A 86 4.17 18.47 0.92
C LEU A 86 3.99 19.69 0.02
N ARG A 87 3.02 19.63 -0.89
CA ARG A 87 2.67 20.73 -1.80
C ARG A 87 1.54 21.63 -1.27
N GLY A 88 1.00 21.33 -0.09
CA GLY A 88 -0.13 22.06 0.48
C GLY A 88 -0.53 21.60 1.88
N PRO A 89 -1.47 22.30 2.53
CA PRO A 89 -1.61 22.27 3.99
C PRO A 89 -2.45 21.12 4.58
N GLU A 90 -3.11 20.27 3.80
CA GLU A 90 -4.23 19.49 4.35
C GLU A 90 -4.12 17.97 4.19
N THR A 91 -4.10 17.42 2.98
CA THR A 91 -4.22 15.95 2.77
C THR A 91 -3.24 15.42 1.72
N VAL A 92 -2.61 14.28 2.01
CA VAL A 92 -1.81 13.50 1.06
C VAL A 92 -2.53 12.16 0.79
N ASP A 93 -2.68 11.82 -0.48
CA ASP A 93 -3.20 10.51 -0.90
C ASP A 93 -2.02 9.58 -1.21
N LEU A 94 -1.88 8.52 -0.41
CA LEU A 94 -0.79 7.55 -0.55
C LEU A 94 -1.17 6.37 -1.45
N SER A 95 -2.46 6.23 -1.80
CA SER A 95 -2.98 5.11 -2.60
C SER A 95 -2.25 4.91 -3.94
N PRO A 96 -1.89 5.98 -4.70
CA PRO A 96 -1.16 5.80 -5.96
C PRO A 96 0.22 5.17 -5.82
N ILE A 97 0.85 5.29 -4.64
CA ILE A 97 2.23 4.84 -4.40
C ILE A 97 2.26 3.42 -3.83
N MET A 98 1.12 2.92 -3.33
CA MET A 98 0.97 1.58 -2.79
C MET A 98 0.60 0.53 -3.86
N ARG A 99 0.53 0.93 -5.13
CA ARG A 99 0.27 0.06 -6.29
C ARG A 99 1.51 -0.75 -6.69
#